data_AF-A0A1J0R8T9-F1
#
_entry.id   AF-A0A1J0R8T9-F1
#
_cell.length_a   1.000
_cell.length_b   1.000
_cell.length_c   1.000
_cell.angle_alpha   90.00
_cell.angle_beta   90.00
_cell.angle_gamma   90.00
#
_symmetry.space_group_name_H-M   'P 1'
#
loop_
_entity.id
_entity.type
_entity.pdbx_description
1 polymer ?
#
loop_
_entity_poly.entity_id
_entity_poly.type
_entity_poly.pdbx_seq_one_letter_code
_entity_poly.pdbx_strand_id
1 'polypeptide(L)'
;MQSSSKSELQLALAALALTDNAEATTTLRIYATNLRELHAARLKESAATGTKLAAAAAYAAGRTDETVLLLNSLKREGNNNGAYCIGAANNEDNHGTPENLASCTADDVFSTTAVEADLSGEVKSIFEHHSTATNTIHNSNSGKCHMKKDLNTALTAFTGPLKLLGGVIEVAATGGCANSNNFKAKPESLQMLKALHDRHGKHVAATKETIQNAPTTLDELKQTLSQYEQNSELKQAARQLHGWPSSKTDDDVNLHLKSLFGIDTTTGNHKYTKALDGITLKVKDGETKENKKVLEMSE
;
A
#
# COMPACT_ATOMS: atom_id res chain seq x y z
N MET A 1 15.18 6.97 -3.17
CA MET A 1 15.12 8.32 -3.81
C MET A 1 16.25 9.25 -3.37
N GLN A 2 16.42 9.58 -2.07
CA GLN A 2 17.53 10.43 -1.59
C GLN A 2 18.93 9.88 -1.93
N SER A 3 19.13 8.57 -1.76
CA SER A 3 20.37 7.88 -2.18
C SER A 3 20.68 8.04 -3.67
N SER A 4 19.66 7.95 -4.53
CA SER A 4 19.81 8.10 -5.97
C SER A 4 20.18 9.52 -6.41
N SER A 5 19.56 10.54 -5.80
CA SER A 5 19.91 11.95 -6.07
C SER A 5 21.34 12.28 -5.63
N LYS A 6 21.72 11.84 -4.42
CA LYS A 6 23.09 11.99 -3.92
C LYS A 6 24.10 11.29 -4.83
N SER A 7 23.84 10.03 -5.20
CA SER A 7 24.69 9.26 -6.10
C SER A 7 24.85 9.94 -7.47
N GLU A 8 23.76 10.47 -8.05
CA GLU A 8 23.80 11.20 -9.32
C GLU A 8 24.74 12.41 -9.25
N LEU A 9 24.63 13.23 -8.18
CA LEU A 9 25.47 14.41 -7.98
C LEU A 9 26.94 14.04 -7.77
N GLN A 10 27.21 13.05 -6.92
CA GLN A 10 28.57 12.54 -6.69
C GLN A 10 29.18 12.03 -7.99
N LEU A 11 28.43 11.28 -8.80
CA LEU A 11 28.91 10.77 -10.08
C LEU A 11 29.05 11.86 -11.15
N ALA A 12 28.24 12.91 -11.11
CA ALA A 12 28.43 14.09 -11.95
C ALA A 12 29.76 14.81 -11.61
N LEU A 13 30.08 14.95 -10.32
CA LEU A 13 31.37 15.50 -9.88
C LEU A 13 32.53 14.58 -10.29
N ALA A 14 32.37 13.26 -10.12
CA ALA A 14 33.36 12.29 -10.56
C ALA A 14 33.62 12.37 -12.07
N ALA A 15 32.59 12.60 -12.89
CA ALA A 15 32.72 12.66 -14.34
C ALA A 15 33.57 13.85 -14.80
N LEU A 16 33.53 14.96 -14.04
CA LEU A 16 34.38 16.13 -14.27
C LEU A 16 35.85 15.89 -13.88
N ALA A 17 36.09 15.00 -12.90
CA ALA A 17 37.42 14.74 -12.36
C ALA A 17 38.12 13.50 -12.95
N LEU A 18 37.36 12.50 -13.44
CA LEU A 18 37.84 11.24 -14.02
C LEU A 18 37.65 11.19 -15.54
N THR A 19 38.36 12.03 -16.30
CA THR A 19 38.24 12.02 -17.77
C THR A 19 38.58 10.67 -18.39
N ASP A 20 39.58 9.97 -17.84
CA ASP A 20 39.99 8.63 -18.32
C ASP A 20 38.99 7.52 -17.96
N ASN A 21 38.02 7.80 -17.08
CA ASN A 21 36.94 6.87 -16.70
C ASN A 21 35.56 7.52 -16.93
N ALA A 22 35.46 8.43 -17.90
CA ALA A 22 34.24 9.18 -18.17
C ALA A 22 33.08 8.27 -18.55
N GLU A 23 33.33 7.21 -19.32
CA GLU A 23 32.31 6.23 -19.74
C GLU A 23 31.76 5.42 -18.56
N ALA A 24 32.64 4.92 -17.69
CA ALA A 24 32.27 4.21 -16.47
C ALA A 24 31.44 5.09 -15.53
N THR A 25 31.87 6.35 -15.36
CA THR A 25 31.17 7.31 -14.52
C THR A 25 29.81 7.71 -15.11
N THR A 26 29.75 7.91 -16.43
CA THR A 26 28.49 8.24 -17.13
C THR A 26 27.50 7.09 -17.06
N THR A 27 27.97 5.84 -17.20
CA THR A 27 27.12 4.64 -17.04
C THR A 27 26.52 4.59 -15.63
N LEU A 28 27.32 4.81 -14.59
CA LEU A 28 26.80 4.85 -13.22
C LEU A 28 25.85 6.02 -12.98
N ARG A 29 26.09 7.18 -13.59
CA ARG A 29 25.18 8.33 -13.48
C ARG A 29 23.82 8.05 -14.13
N ILE A 30 23.80 7.42 -15.30
CA ILE A 30 22.56 6.95 -15.95
C ILE A 30 21.87 5.93 -15.06
N TYR A 31 22.62 4.97 -14.50
CA TYR A 31 22.09 3.99 -13.55
C TYR A 31 21.42 4.65 -12.32
N ALA A 32 22.09 5.62 -11.68
CA ALA A 32 21.52 6.36 -10.55
C ALA A 32 20.26 7.15 -10.94
N THR A 33 20.25 7.74 -12.15
CA THR A 33 19.09 8.46 -12.70
C THR A 33 17.91 7.51 -12.93
N ASN A 34 18.13 6.36 -13.57
CA ASN A 34 17.09 5.36 -13.84
C ASN A 34 16.50 4.82 -12.54
N LEU A 35 17.32 4.56 -11.52
CA LEU A 35 16.83 4.19 -10.20
C LEU A 35 15.99 5.30 -9.57
N ARG A 36 16.43 6.56 -9.63
CA ARG A 36 15.65 7.69 -9.11
C ARG A 36 14.27 7.78 -9.77
N GLU A 37 14.21 7.64 -11.09
CA GLU A 37 12.96 7.65 -11.84
C GLU A 37 12.06 6.47 -11.47
N LEU A 38 12.63 5.28 -11.29
CA LEU A 38 11.91 4.09 -10.82
C LEU A 38 11.34 4.30 -9.41
N HIS A 39 12.12 4.86 -8.48
CA HIS A 39 11.67 5.26 -7.14
C HIS A 39 10.51 6.26 -7.22
N ALA A 40 10.61 7.27 -8.07
CA ALA A 40 9.58 8.28 -8.24
C ALA A 40 8.29 7.70 -8.86
N ALA A 41 8.42 6.81 -9.84
CA ALA A 41 7.29 6.11 -10.46
C ALA A 41 6.56 5.22 -9.45
N ARG A 42 7.29 4.43 -8.65
CA ARG A 42 6.69 3.62 -7.58
C ARG A 42 6.01 4.48 -6.52
N LEU A 43 6.62 5.59 -6.11
CA LEU A 43 5.99 6.51 -5.16
C LEU A 43 4.67 7.08 -5.72
N LYS A 44 4.67 7.48 -6.99
CA LYS A 44 3.47 7.99 -7.66
C LYS A 44 2.36 6.96 -7.76
N GLU A 45 2.69 5.73 -8.18
CA GLU A 45 1.74 4.62 -8.26
C GLU A 45 1.22 4.23 -6.88
N SER A 46 2.10 4.17 -5.90
CA SER A 46 1.78 3.90 -4.50
C SER A 46 0.81 4.95 -3.96
N ALA A 47 1.12 6.24 -4.10
CA ALA A 47 0.24 7.31 -3.67
C ALA A 47 -1.13 7.24 -4.37
N ALA A 48 -1.17 7.04 -5.68
CA ALA A 48 -2.42 6.96 -6.43
C ALA A 48 -3.31 5.78 -6.01
N THR A 49 -2.71 4.62 -5.73
CA THR A 49 -3.43 3.43 -5.28
C THR A 49 -3.82 3.52 -3.81
N GLY A 50 -2.90 3.97 -2.96
CA GLY A 50 -3.10 4.17 -1.53
C GLY A 50 -4.22 5.15 -1.23
N THR A 51 -4.28 6.31 -1.92
CA THR A 51 -5.39 7.26 -1.76
C THR A 51 -6.74 6.65 -2.12
N LYS A 52 -6.82 5.85 -3.19
CA LYS A 52 -8.07 5.16 -3.57
C LYS A 52 -8.48 4.10 -2.55
N LEU A 53 -7.53 3.37 -1.99
CA LEU A 53 -7.78 2.39 -0.94
C LEU A 53 -8.21 3.05 0.38
N ALA A 54 -7.56 4.15 0.77
CA ALA A 54 -7.98 4.95 1.92
C ALA A 54 -9.40 5.49 1.75
N ALA A 55 -9.74 6.00 0.55
CA ALA A 55 -11.10 6.43 0.24
C ALA A 55 -12.11 5.27 0.29
N ALA A 56 -11.74 4.08 -0.18
CA ALA A 56 -12.58 2.89 -0.09
C ALA A 56 -12.79 2.44 1.36
N ALA A 57 -11.76 2.50 2.20
CA ALA A 57 -11.84 2.20 3.63
C ALA A 57 -12.75 3.20 4.35
N ALA A 58 -12.54 4.50 4.13
CA ALA A 58 -13.38 5.55 4.71
C ALA A 58 -14.85 5.43 4.25
N TYR A 59 -15.08 5.07 2.98
CA TYR A 59 -16.44 4.81 2.48
C TYR A 59 -17.08 3.59 3.17
N ALA A 60 -16.35 2.49 3.31
CA ALA A 60 -16.85 1.30 4.00
C ALA A 60 -17.14 1.57 5.48
N ALA A 61 -16.24 2.27 6.17
CA ALA A 61 -16.40 2.69 7.56
C ALA A 61 -17.65 3.59 7.71
N GLY A 62 -17.76 4.67 6.93
CA GLY A 62 -18.91 5.56 7.01
C GLY A 62 -20.26 4.89 6.70
N ARG A 63 -20.30 3.91 5.78
CA ARG A 63 -21.51 3.10 5.54
C ARG A 63 -21.85 2.20 6.72
N THR A 64 -20.84 1.72 7.44
CA THR A 64 -20.99 0.90 8.65
C THR A 64 -21.49 1.75 9.80
N ASP A 65 -20.81 2.85 10.09
CA ASP A 65 -21.13 3.79 11.15
C ASP A 65 -22.57 4.32 11.00
N GLU A 66 -22.95 4.78 9.81
CA GLU A 66 -24.31 5.27 9.56
C GLU A 66 -25.36 4.17 9.76
N THR A 67 -25.06 2.93 9.35
CA THR A 67 -25.99 1.80 9.56
C THR A 67 -26.15 1.51 11.05
N VAL A 68 -25.04 1.49 11.80
CA VAL A 68 -25.09 1.25 13.26
C VAL A 68 -25.79 2.39 13.99
N LEU A 69 -25.50 3.65 13.64
CA LEU A 69 -26.15 4.83 14.19
C LEU A 69 -27.65 4.78 13.94
N LEU A 70 -28.10 4.54 12.70
CA LEU A 70 -29.51 4.42 12.37
C LEU A 70 -30.19 3.32 13.20
N LEU A 71 -29.60 2.12 13.25
CA LEU A 71 -30.19 0.99 13.99
C LEU A 71 -30.22 1.24 15.51
N ASN A 72 -29.21 1.92 16.06
CA ASN A 72 -29.18 2.31 17.47
C ASN A 72 -30.19 3.42 17.79
N SER A 73 -30.39 4.38 16.88
CA SER A 73 -31.39 5.45 17.02
C SER A 73 -32.82 4.94 16.89
N LEU A 74 -33.05 3.84 16.18
CA LEU A 74 -34.36 3.20 16.04
C LEU A 74 -34.72 2.36 17.28
N LYS A 75 -34.65 2.99 18.45
CA LYS A 75 -35.11 2.46 19.73
C LYS A 75 -36.17 3.38 20.36
N ARG A 76 -37.14 2.81 21.06
CA ARG A 76 -38.12 3.58 21.82
C ARG A 76 -37.57 3.86 23.21
N GLU A 77 -37.37 5.14 23.53
CA GLU A 77 -37.00 5.59 24.87
C GLU A 77 -38.10 5.22 25.90
N GLY A 78 -37.69 4.77 27.10
CA GLY A 78 -38.57 4.70 28.28
C GLY A 78 -39.30 3.38 28.58
N ASN A 79 -38.92 2.21 28.03
CA ASN A 79 -39.34 0.90 28.56
C ASN A 79 -38.32 -0.20 28.18
N ASN A 80 -37.86 -1.01 29.14
CA ASN A 80 -36.83 -2.05 28.94
C ASN A 80 -37.23 -3.20 27.98
N ASN A 81 -38.49 -3.24 27.53
CA ASN A 81 -39.00 -4.19 26.52
C ASN A 81 -39.46 -3.52 25.21
N GLY A 82 -39.13 -2.23 25.02
CA GLY A 82 -39.54 -1.42 23.88
C GLY A 82 -39.00 -1.91 22.53
N ALA A 83 -39.48 -1.31 21.45
CA ALA A 83 -38.95 -1.53 20.12
C ALA A 83 -37.48 -1.05 20.02
N TYR A 84 -36.60 -1.85 19.44
CA TYR A 84 -35.20 -1.55 19.12
C TYR A 84 -34.70 -2.40 17.94
N CYS A 85 -33.62 -1.96 17.29
CA CYS A 85 -33.02 -2.67 16.15
C CYS A 85 -31.67 -3.36 16.43
N ILE A 86 -31.03 -3.09 17.57
CA ILE A 86 -29.82 -3.81 18.01
C ILE A 86 -30.11 -4.49 19.36
N GLY A 87 -30.06 -5.82 19.37
CA GLY A 87 -30.35 -6.65 20.55
C GLY A 87 -29.09 -7.11 21.31
N ALA A 88 -29.28 -7.66 22.50
CA ALA A 88 -28.22 -8.30 23.27
C ALA A 88 -27.82 -9.65 22.65
N ALA A 89 -26.53 -9.99 22.70
CA ALA A 89 -25.97 -11.18 22.04
C ALA A 89 -26.65 -12.51 22.41
N ASN A 90 -27.14 -12.65 23.65
CA ASN A 90 -27.72 -13.90 24.16
C ASN A 90 -29.19 -13.75 24.62
N ASN A 91 -29.86 -12.65 24.28
CA ASN A 91 -31.25 -12.43 24.66
C ASN A 91 -31.95 -11.50 23.66
N GLU A 92 -32.79 -12.09 22.81
CA GLU A 92 -33.55 -11.41 21.76
C GLU A 92 -34.62 -10.45 22.28
N ASP A 93 -34.92 -10.49 23.58
CA ASP A 93 -35.87 -9.59 24.25
C ASP A 93 -35.21 -8.37 24.90
N ASN A 94 -33.88 -8.37 25.03
CA ASN A 94 -33.12 -7.25 25.58
C ASN A 94 -32.42 -6.42 24.50
N HIS A 95 -32.40 -5.11 24.71
CA HIS A 95 -31.59 -4.18 23.93
C HIS A 95 -30.08 -4.42 24.15
N GLY A 96 -29.25 -4.08 23.16
CA GLY A 96 -27.80 -4.09 23.31
C GLY A 96 -27.31 -3.18 24.45
N THR A 97 -26.22 -3.53 25.12
CA THR A 97 -25.63 -2.65 26.14
C THR A 97 -24.85 -1.50 25.48
N PRO A 98 -24.70 -0.34 26.13
CA PRO A 98 -23.81 0.73 25.65
C PRO A 98 -22.40 0.23 25.38
N GLU A 99 -21.89 -0.72 26.18
CA GLU A 99 -20.57 -1.32 26.00
C GLU A 99 -20.42 -2.10 24.68
N ASN A 100 -21.49 -2.78 24.22
CA ASN A 100 -21.50 -3.47 22.93
C ASN A 100 -21.68 -2.51 21.73
N LEU A 101 -22.17 -1.29 21.97
CA LEU A 101 -22.45 -0.28 20.95
C LEU A 101 -21.35 0.80 20.87
N ALA A 102 -20.60 1.01 21.95
CA ALA A 102 -19.56 2.03 22.06
C ALA A 102 -18.31 1.72 21.23
N SER A 103 -18.14 0.48 20.77
CA SER A 103 -17.05 0.10 19.85
C SER A 103 -17.33 0.48 18.39
N CYS A 104 -18.54 0.96 18.07
CA CYS A 104 -18.94 1.38 16.73
C CYS A 104 -19.09 2.90 16.66
N THR A 105 -18.05 3.63 17.04
CA THR A 105 -17.99 5.10 16.95
C THR A 105 -17.00 5.52 15.88
N ALA A 106 -17.33 6.61 15.17
CA ALA A 106 -16.40 7.22 14.24
C ALA A 106 -15.26 7.88 15.02
N ASP A 107 -14.05 7.34 14.88
CA ASP A 107 -12.83 7.97 15.42
C ASP A 107 -12.43 9.18 14.57
N ASP A 108 -11.82 10.19 15.20
CA ASP A 108 -11.19 11.29 14.47
C ASP A 108 -9.90 10.81 13.78
N VAL A 109 -10.01 10.60 12.48
CA VAL A 109 -8.94 10.13 11.59
C VAL A 109 -7.65 10.97 11.63
N PHE A 110 -7.70 12.22 12.10
CA PHE A 110 -6.50 13.05 12.27
C PHE A 110 -5.79 12.83 13.61
N SER A 111 -6.49 12.26 14.59
CA SER A 111 -5.98 11.95 15.92
C SER A 111 -5.62 10.47 16.10
N THR A 112 -6.16 9.60 15.24
CA THR A 112 -5.92 8.16 15.29
C THR A 112 -4.51 7.81 14.82
N THR A 113 -3.79 7.02 15.62
CA THR A 113 -2.49 6.47 15.24
C THR A 113 -2.66 5.50 14.06
N ALA A 114 -1.90 5.71 12.99
CA ALA A 114 -1.89 4.79 11.86
C ALA A 114 -1.37 3.42 12.30
N VAL A 115 -2.08 2.36 11.91
CA VAL A 115 -1.69 0.97 12.14
C VAL A 115 -1.39 0.31 10.81
N GLU A 116 -0.33 -0.51 10.75
CA GLU A 116 -0.18 -1.43 9.62
C GLU A 116 -1.23 -2.54 9.73
N ALA A 117 -2.33 -2.39 8.98
CA ALA A 117 -3.39 -3.39 8.90
C ALA A 117 -3.34 -4.12 7.56
N ASP A 118 -3.63 -5.42 7.54
CA ASP A 118 -3.95 -6.13 6.30
C ASP A 118 -5.46 -6.17 6.12
N LEU A 119 -6.03 -5.06 5.61
CA LEU A 119 -7.47 -4.96 5.38
C LEU A 119 -8.00 -6.04 4.41
N SER A 120 -7.17 -6.60 3.53
CA SER A 120 -7.60 -7.73 2.68
C SER A 120 -7.85 -8.98 3.53
N GLY A 121 -6.90 -9.29 4.42
CA GLY A 121 -7.02 -10.39 5.39
C GLY A 121 -8.15 -10.19 6.39
N GLU A 122 -8.29 -8.98 6.94
CA GLU A 122 -9.34 -8.65 7.92
C GLU A 122 -10.74 -8.75 7.32
N VAL A 123 -10.98 -8.14 6.15
CA VAL A 123 -12.28 -8.24 5.46
C VAL A 123 -12.60 -9.71 5.18
N LYS A 124 -11.62 -10.49 4.72
CA LYS A 124 -11.83 -11.92 4.48
C LYS A 124 -12.21 -12.67 5.78
N SER A 125 -11.42 -12.52 6.84
CA SER A 125 -11.60 -13.24 8.11
C SER A 125 -12.93 -12.89 8.80
N ILE A 126 -13.25 -11.60 8.90
CA ILE A 126 -14.47 -11.13 9.57
C ILE A 126 -15.70 -11.69 8.85
N PHE A 127 -15.72 -11.65 7.52
CA PHE A 127 -16.88 -12.07 6.76
C PHE A 127 -16.97 -13.57 6.50
N GLU A 128 -15.86 -14.31 6.54
CA GLU A 128 -15.89 -15.78 6.62
C GLU A 128 -16.68 -16.24 7.84
N HIS A 129 -16.49 -15.60 9.00
CA HIS A 129 -17.27 -15.89 10.20
C HIS A 129 -18.79 -15.68 9.96
N HIS A 130 -19.18 -14.53 9.39
CA HIS A 130 -20.59 -14.17 9.17
C HIS A 130 -21.27 -14.89 8.00
N SER A 131 -20.53 -15.63 7.18
CA SER A 131 -21.07 -16.42 6.07
C SER A 131 -21.56 -17.82 6.47
N THR A 132 -21.41 -18.21 7.74
CA THR A 132 -21.82 -19.51 8.27
C THR A 132 -23.28 -19.52 8.71
N ALA A 133 -23.97 -20.66 8.54
CA ALA A 133 -25.39 -20.83 8.88
C ALA A 133 -25.70 -20.65 10.39
N THR A 134 -24.67 -20.59 11.23
CA THR A 134 -24.79 -20.38 12.68
C THR A 134 -24.84 -18.91 13.08
N ASN A 135 -24.49 -17.99 12.18
CA ASN A 135 -24.49 -16.54 12.43
C ASN A 135 -25.72 -15.89 11.80
N THR A 136 -26.89 -16.23 12.37
CA THR A 136 -28.18 -15.70 11.96
C THR A 136 -28.43 -14.32 12.55
N ILE A 137 -29.01 -13.42 11.77
CA ILE A 137 -29.63 -12.20 12.27
C ILE A 137 -30.88 -12.61 13.05
N HIS A 138 -30.84 -12.46 14.37
CA HIS A 138 -31.97 -12.79 15.24
C HIS A 138 -33.25 -12.05 14.79
N ASN A 139 -34.27 -12.81 14.41
CA ASN A 139 -35.47 -12.31 13.73
C ASN A 139 -36.79 -12.76 14.35
N SER A 140 -36.74 -13.60 15.40
CA SER A 140 -37.89 -14.26 16.02
C SER A 140 -38.97 -13.28 16.51
N ASN A 141 -38.57 -12.05 16.88
CA ASN A 141 -39.44 -11.07 17.49
C ASN A 141 -39.61 -9.81 16.62
N SER A 142 -40.43 -9.91 15.57
CA SER A 142 -40.73 -8.86 14.57
C SER A 142 -41.30 -7.56 15.18
N GLY A 143 -41.76 -7.61 16.44
CA GLY A 143 -42.23 -6.44 17.19
C GLY A 143 -41.11 -5.51 17.69
N LYS A 144 -39.85 -5.96 17.69
CA LYS A 144 -38.73 -5.18 18.24
C LYS A 144 -38.20 -4.15 17.25
N CYS A 145 -37.77 -4.56 16.05
CA CYS A 145 -37.23 -3.62 15.06
C CYS A 145 -38.26 -3.27 13.99
N HIS A 146 -38.71 -2.01 13.94
CA HIS A 146 -39.71 -1.56 12.97
C HIS A 146 -39.23 -1.66 11.51
N MET A 147 -37.92 -1.59 11.26
CA MET A 147 -37.39 -1.80 9.90
C MET A 147 -37.64 -3.20 9.37
N LYS A 148 -37.91 -4.18 10.24
CA LYS A 148 -38.24 -5.56 9.85
C LYS A 148 -39.75 -5.80 9.69
N LYS A 149 -40.60 -4.78 9.82
CA LYS A 149 -42.05 -4.91 9.53
C LYS A 149 -42.32 -4.89 8.04
N ASP A 150 -43.56 -5.16 7.65
CA ASP A 150 -44.01 -5.08 6.26
C ASP A 150 -43.85 -3.64 5.74
N LEU A 151 -42.82 -3.45 4.93
CA LEU A 151 -42.46 -2.18 4.31
C LEU A 151 -43.48 -1.77 3.25
N ASN A 152 -44.21 -2.70 2.63
CA ASN A 152 -45.27 -2.36 1.67
C ASN A 152 -46.41 -1.59 2.34
N THR A 153 -46.66 -1.90 3.61
CA THR A 153 -47.69 -1.22 4.42
C THR A 153 -47.15 0.02 5.13
N ALA A 154 -45.88 -0.02 5.56
CA ALA A 154 -45.25 1.08 6.29
C ALA A 154 -44.75 2.21 5.37
N LEU A 155 -44.43 1.90 4.11
CA LEU A 155 -43.93 2.83 3.10
C LEU A 155 -44.77 2.67 1.83
N THR A 156 -45.42 3.75 1.38
CA THR A 156 -46.30 3.72 0.21
C THR A 156 -45.55 3.22 -1.02
N ALA A 157 -46.03 2.11 -1.61
CA ALA A 157 -45.51 1.51 -2.84
C ALA A 157 -44.03 1.04 -2.78
N PHE A 158 -43.53 0.65 -1.61
CA PHE A 158 -42.22 0.02 -1.51
C PHE A 158 -42.22 -1.35 -2.21
N THR A 159 -41.24 -1.59 -3.08
CA THR A 159 -41.08 -2.86 -3.81
C THR A 159 -39.63 -3.31 -3.79
N GLY A 160 -39.39 -4.62 -3.67
CA GLY A 160 -38.05 -5.20 -3.59
C GLY A 160 -37.42 -5.11 -2.20
N PRO A 161 -36.20 -5.63 -2.02
CA PRO A 161 -35.56 -5.64 -0.70
C PRO A 161 -34.94 -4.28 -0.34
N LEU A 162 -35.06 -3.88 0.92
CA LEU A 162 -34.26 -2.79 1.49
C LEU A 162 -32.84 -3.28 1.75
N LYS A 163 -31.84 -2.61 1.17
CA LYS A 163 -30.43 -2.98 1.29
C LYS A 163 -29.74 -2.08 2.32
N LEU A 164 -29.38 -2.64 3.46
CA LEU A 164 -28.58 -1.97 4.50
C LEU A 164 -27.12 -2.40 4.38
N LEU A 165 -26.20 -1.54 4.84
CA LEU A 165 -24.76 -1.79 4.80
C LEU A 165 -24.30 -2.32 3.43
N GLY A 166 -24.56 -1.57 2.36
CA GLY A 166 -24.20 -1.96 0.99
C GLY A 166 -24.83 -3.27 0.48
N GLY A 167 -25.88 -3.78 1.13
CA GLY A 167 -26.52 -5.06 0.82
C GLY A 167 -25.94 -6.26 1.57
N VAL A 168 -25.13 -6.05 2.61
CA VAL A 168 -24.75 -7.11 3.58
C VAL A 168 -25.98 -7.61 4.32
N ILE A 169 -26.87 -6.68 4.67
CA ILE A 169 -28.17 -6.98 5.28
C ILE A 169 -29.24 -6.59 4.26
N GLU A 170 -30.11 -7.53 3.95
CA GLU A 170 -31.27 -7.29 3.09
C GLU A 170 -32.54 -7.54 3.91
N VAL A 171 -33.49 -6.62 3.85
CA VAL A 171 -34.80 -6.75 4.49
C VAL A 171 -35.85 -6.94 3.39
N ALA A 172 -36.69 -7.96 3.52
CA ALA A 172 -37.73 -8.22 2.54
C ALA A 172 -38.84 -7.16 2.62
N ALA A 173 -39.46 -6.85 1.47
CA ALA A 173 -40.54 -5.85 1.40
C ALA A 173 -41.72 -6.21 2.32
N THR A 174 -42.04 -7.50 2.42
CA THR A 174 -43.09 -8.04 3.32
C THR A 174 -42.66 -8.13 4.79
N GLY A 175 -41.48 -7.64 5.14
CA GLY A 175 -40.89 -7.74 6.47
C GLY A 175 -39.98 -8.95 6.66
N GLY A 176 -39.19 -8.90 7.74
CA GLY A 176 -38.14 -9.87 8.04
C GLY A 176 -36.85 -9.64 7.26
N CYS A 177 -35.78 -10.32 7.68
CA CYS A 177 -34.54 -10.35 6.92
C CYS A 177 -34.71 -11.24 5.69
N ALA A 178 -34.35 -10.71 4.52
CA ALA A 178 -34.17 -11.53 3.33
C ALA A 178 -32.96 -12.48 3.54
N ASN A 179 -32.81 -13.49 2.68
CA ASN A 179 -31.73 -14.50 2.77
C ASN A 179 -31.81 -15.41 4.01
N SER A 180 -33.02 -15.87 4.38
CA SER A 180 -33.23 -16.85 5.46
C SER A 180 -32.68 -16.38 6.81
N ASN A 181 -32.79 -15.08 7.10
CA ASN A 181 -32.25 -14.43 8.30
C ASN A 181 -30.73 -14.46 8.42
N ASN A 182 -30.01 -14.52 7.30
CA ASN A 182 -28.56 -14.46 7.29
C ASN A 182 -28.06 -13.16 6.69
N PHE A 183 -26.81 -12.84 7.01
CA PHE A 183 -26.04 -11.91 6.21
C PHE A 183 -25.89 -12.46 4.78
N LYS A 184 -25.74 -11.56 3.82
CA LYS A 184 -25.49 -11.94 2.44
C LYS A 184 -24.25 -12.83 2.34
N ALA A 185 -24.34 -13.90 1.56
CA ALA A 185 -23.19 -14.74 1.28
C ALA A 185 -22.09 -13.93 0.55
N LYS A 186 -20.84 -14.13 0.96
CA LYS A 186 -19.66 -13.47 0.39
C LYS A 186 -19.74 -11.93 0.40
N PRO A 187 -20.01 -11.29 1.54
CA PRO A 187 -20.16 -9.83 1.60
C PRO A 187 -18.87 -9.08 1.22
N GLU A 188 -17.70 -9.70 1.31
CA GLU A 188 -16.42 -9.18 0.79
C GLU A 188 -16.44 -8.89 -0.72
N SER A 189 -17.35 -9.53 -1.46
CA SER A 189 -17.56 -9.29 -2.89
C SER A 189 -18.39 -8.04 -3.20
N LEU A 190 -19.03 -7.43 -2.20
CA LEU A 190 -19.86 -6.24 -2.37
C LEU A 190 -19.01 -5.03 -2.71
N GLN A 191 -19.58 -4.11 -3.51
CA GLN A 191 -18.85 -2.96 -4.05
C GLN A 191 -18.12 -2.13 -2.98
N MET A 192 -18.68 -2.00 -1.78
CA MET A 192 -18.05 -1.21 -0.71
C MET A 192 -16.82 -1.88 -0.09
N LEU A 193 -16.67 -3.20 -0.19
CA LEU A 193 -15.56 -3.98 0.41
C LEU A 193 -14.61 -4.57 -0.64
N LYS A 194 -15.10 -4.78 -1.86
CA LYS A 194 -14.40 -5.50 -2.92
C LYS A 194 -13.01 -4.95 -3.23
N ALA A 195 -12.87 -3.62 -3.26
CA ALA A 195 -11.58 -2.99 -3.53
C ALA A 195 -10.57 -3.26 -2.41
N LEU A 196 -11.01 -3.22 -1.15
CA LEU A 196 -10.17 -3.51 0.02
C LEU A 196 -9.77 -4.99 0.03
N HIS A 197 -10.74 -5.89 -0.16
CA HIS A 197 -10.52 -7.33 -0.23
C HIS A 197 -9.53 -7.71 -1.35
N ASP A 198 -9.74 -7.23 -2.58
CA ASP A 198 -9.00 -7.72 -3.74
C ASP A 198 -7.62 -7.05 -3.93
N ARG A 199 -7.42 -5.85 -3.38
CA ARG A 199 -6.30 -4.97 -3.76
C ARG A 199 -5.43 -4.49 -2.60
N HIS A 200 -5.93 -4.42 -1.37
CA HIS A 200 -5.16 -3.82 -0.26
C HIS A 200 -3.86 -4.60 0.03
N GLY A 201 -3.92 -5.91 0.21
CA GLY A 201 -2.75 -6.74 0.46
C GLY A 201 -1.72 -6.70 -0.66
N LYS A 202 -2.17 -6.65 -1.93
CA LYS A 202 -1.27 -6.46 -3.08
C LYS A 202 -0.57 -5.11 -3.06
N HIS A 203 -1.28 -4.05 -2.69
CA HIS A 203 -0.70 -2.72 -2.57
C HIS A 203 0.34 -2.67 -1.45
N VAL A 204 0.04 -3.23 -0.27
CA VAL A 204 1.00 -3.33 0.84
C VAL A 204 2.24 -4.13 0.45
N ALA A 205 2.08 -5.23 -0.28
CA ALA A 205 3.21 -6.01 -0.77
C ALA A 205 4.08 -5.20 -1.76
N ALA A 206 3.45 -4.47 -2.69
CA ALA A 206 4.14 -3.64 -3.67
C ALA A 206 4.90 -2.47 -3.03
N THR A 207 4.37 -1.86 -1.95
CA THR A 207 5.08 -0.78 -1.24
C THR A 207 6.27 -1.28 -0.42
N LYS A 208 6.27 -2.55 -0.02
CA LYS A 208 7.38 -3.22 0.68
C LYS A 208 8.42 -3.80 -0.28
N GLU A 209 8.16 -3.83 -1.58
CA GLU A 209 9.10 -4.36 -2.56
C GLU A 209 10.33 -3.45 -2.66
N THR A 210 11.48 -4.00 -2.31
CA THR A 210 12.76 -3.28 -2.31
C THR A 210 13.18 -2.93 -3.73
N ILE A 211 13.33 -1.64 -4.03
CA ILE A 211 14.09 -1.18 -5.19
C ILE A 211 15.55 -1.04 -4.77
N GLN A 212 16.47 -1.45 -5.62
CA GLN A 212 17.89 -1.20 -5.39
C GLN A 212 18.16 0.31 -5.23
N ASN A 213 18.98 0.66 -4.25
CA ASN A 213 19.46 2.02 -4.09
C ASN A 213 20.69 2.24 -4.97
N ALA A 214 20.84 3.44 -5.50
CA ALA A 214 22.10 3.81 -6.14
C ALA A 214 23.19 3.91 -5.05
N PRO A 215 24.42 3.46 -5.32
CA PRO A 215 25.49 3.49 -4.34
C PRO A 215 25.91 4.93 -4.02
N THR A 216 26.00 5.27 -2.74
CA THR A 216 26.46 6.57 -2.23
C THR A 216 27.78 6.48 -1.45
N THR A 217 28.23 5.25 -1.17
CA THR A 217 29.51 4.96 -0.54
C THR A 217 30.37 4.05 -1.41
N LEU A 218 31.67 4.00 -1.12
CA LEU A 218 32.61 3.17 -1.86
C LEU A 218 32.27 1.67 -1.73
N ASP A 219 31.85 1.23 -0.55
CA ASP A 219 31.54 -0.19 -0.31
C ASP A 219 30.21 -0.60 -0.95
N GLU A 220 29.20 0.27 -0.94
CA GLU A 220 27.96 0.06 -1.72
C GLU A 220 28.26 -0.03 -3.23
N LEU A 221 29.17 0.81 -3.73
CA LEU A 221 29.58 0.79 -5.13
C LEU A 221 30.31 -0.51 -5.47
N LYS A 222 31.26 -0.95 -4.62
CA LYS A 222 31.93 -2.24 -4.79
C LYS A 222 30.91 -3.38 -4.81
N GLN A 223 29.97 -3.41 -3.87
CA GLN A 223 28.93 -4.44 -3.81
C GLN A 223 28.07 -4.44 -5.09
N THR A 224 27.67 -3.26 -5.56
CA THR A 224 26.89 -3.10 -6.80
C THR A 224 27.66 -3.66 -8.00
N LEU A 225 28.96 -3.36 -8.11
CA LEU A 225 29.80 -3.82 -9.22
C LEU A 225 30.14 -5.32 -9.12
N SER A 226 30.26 -5.89 -7.92
CA SER A 226 30.45 -7.34 -7.75
C SER A 226 29.23 -8.15 -8.24
N GLN A 227 28.05 -7.53 -8.31
CA GLN A 227 26.78 -8.15 -8.74
C GLN A 227 26.34 -7.65 -10.12
N TYR A 228 27.26 -7.13 -10.94
CA TYR A 228 26.93 -6.47 -12.20
C TYR A 228 26.14 -7.36 -13.18
N GLU A 229 26.38 -8.68 -13.18
CA GLU A 229 25.72 -9.64 -14.08
C GLU A 229 24.22 -9.80 -13.76
N GLN A 230 23.88 -9.72 -12.48
CA GLN A 230 22.51 -9.82 -11.97
C GLN A 230 21.79 -8.47 -11.96
N ASN A 231 22.51 -7.36 -12.13
CA ASN A 231 21.96 -6.01 -12.06
C ASN A 231 21.36 -5.58 -13.41
N SER A 232 20.06 -5.79 -13.60
CA SER A 232 19.32 -5.42 -14.81
C SER A 232 19.38 -3.93 -15.15
N GLU A 233 19.32 -3.09 -14.12
CA GLU A 233 19.27 -1.63 -14.23
C GLU A 233 20.63 -1.07 -14.66
N LEU A 234 21.73 -1.65 -14.18
CA LEU A 234 23.08 -1.31 -14.63
C LEU A 234 23.31 -1.73 -16.10
N LYS A 235 22.85 -2.92 -16.49
CA LYS A 235 22.85 -3.36 -17.90
C LYS A 235 22.02 -2.42 -18.77
N GLN A 236 20.86 -1.98 -18.30
CA GLN A 236 20.02 -1.02 -19.01
C GLN A 236 20.72 0.33 -19.18
N ALA A 237 21.43 0.82 -18.15
CA ALA A 237 22.20 2.05 -18.23
C ALA A 237 23.30 1.98 -19.30
N ALA A 238 24.04 0.87 -19.37
CA ALA A 238 25.03 0.65 -20.43
C ALA A 238 24.38 0.60 -21.83
N ARG A 239 23.28 -0.16 -21.99
CA ARG A 239 22.53 -0.21 -23.25
C ARG A 239 22.08 1.18 -23.71
N GLN A 240 21.59 2.01 -22.79
CA GLN A 240 21.15 3.37 -23.05
C GLN A 240 22.31 4.28 -23.49
N LEU A 241 23.44 4.22 -22.79
CA LEU A 241 24.62 5.02 -23.13
C LEU A 241 25.13 4.71 -24.55
N HIS A 242 25.16 3.43 -24.91
CA HIS A 242 25.69 2.97 -26.20
C HIS A 242 24.66 2.90 -27.33
N GLY A 243 23.38 3.19 -27.05
CA GLY A 243 22.29 3.04 -28.02
C GLY A 243 22.16 1.61 -28.57
N TRP A 244 22.48 0.60 -27.76
CA TRP A 244 22.46 -0.79 -28.20
C TRP A 244 21.02 -1.30 -28.43
N PRO A 245 20.79 -2.08 -29.49
CA PRO A 245 19.47 -2.66 -29.74
C PRO A 245 19.12 -3.69 -28.68
N SER A 246 17.82 -3.95 -28.51
CA SER A 246 17.31 -4.99 -27.60
C SER A 246 17.84 -6.38 -27.92
N SER A 247 18.23 -6.64 -29.17
CA SER A 247 18.84 -7.89 -29.64
C SER A 247 20.26 -8.12 -29.11
N LYS A 248 20.92 -7.13 -28.51
CA LYS A 248 22.21 -7.35 -27.86
C LYS A 248 22.00 -8.21 -26.61
N THR A 249 22.80 -9.28 -26.52
CA THR A 249 22.67 -10.26 -25.44
C THR A 249 23.15 -9.69 -24.11
N ASP A 250 22.64 -10.23 -23.00
CA ASP A 250 23.11 -9.84 -21.68
C ASP A 250 24.58 -10.19 -21.45
N ASP A 251 25.05 -11.31 -22.01
CA ASP A 251 26.45 -11.73 -21.92
C ASP A 251 27.41 -10.72 -22.54
N ASP A 252 27.05 -10.16 -23.70
CA ASP A 252 27.82 -9.11 -24.35
C ASP A 252 27.89 -7.83 -23.50
N VAL A 253 26.75 -7.45 -22.90
CA VAL A 253 26.67 -6.27 -22.02
C VAL A 253 27.50 -6.50 -20.76
N ASN A 254 27.45 -7.70 -20.19
CA ASN A 254 28.25 -8.10 -19.03
C ASN A 254 29.75 -8.05 -19.34
N LEU A 255 30.19 -8.62 -20.46
CA LEU A 255 31.59 -8.55 -20.88
C LEU A 255 32.08 -7.10 -21.01
N HIS A 256 31.23 -6.23 -21.55
CA HIS A 256 31.54 -4.81 -21.63
C HIS A 256 31.62 -4.17 -20.23
N LEU A 257 30.63 -4.37 -19.35
CA LEU A 257 30.63 -3.84 -17.99
C LEU A 257 31.87 -4.30 -17.19
N LYS A 258 32.24 -5.58 -17.31
CA LYS A 258 33.46 -6.14 -16.70
C LYS A 258 34.72 -5.40 -17.15
N SER A 259 34.85 -5.17 -18.46
CA SER A 259 35.97 -4.42 -19.04
C SER A 259 35.94 -2.95 -18.61
N LEU A 260 34.77 -2.31 -18.67
CA LEU A 260 34.56 -0.88 -18.39
C LEU A 260 34.96 -0.52 -16.95
N PHE A 261 34.53 -1.33 -15.98
CA PHE A 261 34.85 -1.10 -14.57
C PHE A 261 36.16 -1.75 -14.12
N GLY A 262 36.80 -2.55 -14.99
CA GLY A 262 38.00 -3.32 -14.70
C GLY A 262 37.77 -4.27 -13.53
N ILE A 263 36.72 -5.09 -13.61
CA ILE A 263 36.29 -6.02 -12.56
C ILE A 263 37.14 -7.29 -12.63
N ASP A 264 37.93 -7.52 -11.58
CA ASP A 264 38.58 -8.80 -11.33
C ASP A 264 37.69 -9.67 -10.43
N THR A 265 37.04 -10.65 -11.06
CA THR A 265 36.14 -11.60 -10.40
C THR A 265 36.84 -12.52 -9.39
N THR A 266 38.17 -12.64 -9.44
CA THR A 266 38.96 -13.49 -8.52
C THR A 266 39.27 -12.75 -7.23
N THR A 267 39.57 -11.46 -7.32
CA THR A 267 39.98 -10.63 -6.17
C THR A 267 38.90 -9.68 -5.67
N GLY A 268 37.78 -9.54 -6.40
CA GLY A 268 36.73 -8.56 -6.10
C GLY A 268 37.18 -7.11 -6.25
N ASN A 269 38.32 -6.88 -6.90
CA ASN A 269 38.86 -5.55 -7.13
C ASN A 269 38.26 -4.92 -8.37
N HIS A 270 37.97 -3.62 -8.30
CA HIS A 270 37.51 -2.85 -9.45
C HIS A 270 38.49 -1.70 -9.70
N LYS A 271 39.03 -1.61 -10.92
CA LYS A 271 39.95 -0.53 -11.30
C LYS A 271 39.27 0.84 -11.15
N TYR A 272 38.00 0.92 -11.53
CA TYR A 272 37.19 2.13 -11.41
C TYR A 272 37.07 2.61 -9.95
N THR A 273 36.73 1.73 -9.01
CA THR A 273 36.56 2.14 -7.60
C THR A 273 37.87 2.63 -6.99
N LYS A 274 39.01 2.08 -7.41
CA LYS A 274 40.34 2.57 -6.98
C LYS A 274 40.62 3.98 -7.53
N ALA A 275 40.30 4.23 -8.80
CA ALA A 275 40.46 5.54 -9.41
C ALA A 275 39.56 6.59 -8.74
N LEU A 276 38.30 6.23 -8.45
CA LEU A 276 37.34 7.09 -7.76
C LEU A 276 37.76 7.41 -6.33
N ASP A 277 38.24 6.42 -5.57
CA ASP A 277 38.70 6.62 -4.19
C ASP A 277 39.96 7.49 -4.10
N GLY A 278 40.77 7.51 -5.16
CA GLY A 278 41.98 8.32 -5.26
C GLY A 278 41.73 9.81 -5.53
N ILE A 279 40.48 10.21 -5.84
CA ILE A 279 40.16 11.62 -6.12
C ILE A 279 39.68 12.32 -4.87
N THR A 280 40.27 13.49 -4.65
CA THR A 280 39.76 14.47 -3.70
C THR A 280 39.50 15.79 -4.40
N LEU A 281 38.40 16.45 -4.05
CA LEU A 281 38.08 17.79 -4.53
C LEU A 281 38.06 18.75 -3.35
N LYS A 282 38.56 19.96 -3.59
CA LYS A 282 38.55 21.03 -2.60
C LYS A 282 37.16 21.66 -2.56
N VAL A 283 36.41 21.36 -1.52
CA VAL A 283 35.03 21.83 -1.31
C VAL A 283 34.97 22.81 -0.17
N LYS A 284 34.03 23.76 -0.24
CA LYS A 284 33.74 24.67 0.87
C LYS A 284 32.82 23.93 1.83
N ASP A 285 33.24 23.78 3.08
CA ASP A 285 32.45 23.20 4.16
C ASP A 285 32.33 24.23 5.28
N GLY A 286 31.15 24.82 5.42
CA GLY A 286 30.98 26.00 6.27
C GLY A 286 31.89 27.17 5.84
N GLU A 287 32.75 27.63 6.76
CA GLU A 287 33.71 28.72 6.50
C GLU A 287 35.07 28.24 5.96
N THR A 288 35.34 26.93 6.00
CA THR A 288 36.65 26.36 5.61
C THR A 288 36.59 25.69 4.24
N LYS A 289 37.76 25.46 3.64
CA LYS A 289 37.91 24.67 2.41
C LYS A 289 38.68 23.41 2.73
N GLU A 290 38.05 22.26 2.51
CA GLU A 290 38.62 20.94 2.81
C GLU A 290 38.65 20.06 1.57
N ASN A 291 39.63 19.16 1.50
CA ASN A 291 39.68 18.15 0.46
C ASN A 291 38.83 16.96 0.90
N LYS A 292 37.78 16.65 0.15
CA LYS A 292 36.91 15.50 0.41
C LYS A 292 36.93 14.53 -0.76
N LYS A 293 36.78 13.24 -0.50
CA LYS A 293 36.53 12.27 -1.56
C LYS A 293 35.14 12.51 -2.15
N VAL A 294 34.97 12.20 -3.43
CA VAL A 294 33.71 12.48 -4.13
C VAL A 294 32.51 11.78 -3.45
N LEU A 295 32.67 10.54 -3.00
CA LEU A 295 31.60 9.79 -2.32
C LEU A 295 31.36 10.20 -0.86
N GLU A 296 32.22 11.04 -0.27
CA GLU A 296 32.04 11.60 1.08
C GLU A 296 31.26 12.92 1.07
N MET A 297 31.02 13.49 -0.11
CA MET A 297 30.29 14.75 -0.26
C MET A 297 28.80 14.55 0.01
N SER A 298 28.20 15.46 0.78
CA SER A 298 26.76 15.55 0.96
C SER A 298 26.09 16.13 -0.29
N GLU A 299 24.76 15.98 -0.38
CA GLU A 299 23.95 16.84 -1.25
C GLU A 299 24.11 18.33 -0.87
#